data_AF-A0A9X3JZB3-F1
#
_entry.id   AF-A0A9X3JZB3-F1
#
_cell.length_a   1.000
_cell.length_b   1.000
_cell.length_c   1.000
_cell.angle_alpha   90.00
_cell.angle_beta   90.00
_cell.angle_gamma   90.00
#
_symmetry.space_group_name_H-M   'P 1'
#
loop_
_entity.id
_entity.type
_entity.pdbx_description
1 polymer ?
#
loop_
_entity_poly.entity_id
_entity_poly.type
_entity_poly.pdbx_seq_one_letter_code
_entity_poly.pdbx_strand_id
1 'polypeptide(L)'
;MPDLISLADIKAALRRTSTSEDSRISGLIPQAVSIAQRVMGRSIADAMDATEIDDPEGAMKSALLMISINLYLHPETGGLTDPVRDLLGSFSTVSFG
;
A
#
# COMPACT_ATOMS: atom_id res chain seq x y z
N MET A 1 -2.12 1.30 -15.48
CA MET A 1 -2.98 1.03 -14.32
C MET A 1 -3.35 2.36 -13.69
N PRO A 2 -4.57 2.52 -13.17
CA PRO A 2 -4.90 3.69 -12.35
C PRO A 2 -3.99 3.75 -11.12
N ASP A 3 -3.57 4.95 -10.74
CA ASP A 3 -2.87 5.18 -9.48
C ASP A 3 -3.86 4.98 -8.33
N LEU A 4 -3.72 3.88 -7.59
CA LEU A 4 -4.63 3.51 -6.50
C LEU A 4 -4.60 4.51 -5.32
N ILE A 5 -3.47 5.18 -5.15
CA ILE A 5 -3.26 6.21 -4.13
C ILE A 5 -2.54 7.41 -4.75
N SER A 6 -2.90 8.61 -4.29
CA SER A 6 -2.29 9.86 -4.70
C SER A 6 -1.56 10.53 -3.53
N LEU A 7 -0.74 11.55 -3.86
CA LEU A 7 -0.14 12.43 -2.86
C LEU A 7 -1.21 13.05 -1.94
N ALA A 8 -2.37 13.41 -2.50
CA ALA A 8 -3.47 14.00 -1.73
C ALA A 8 -4.05 13.00 -0.72
N ASP A 9 -4.20 11.72 -1.08
CA ASP A 9 -4.70 10.70 -0.16
C ASP A 9 -3.75 10.53 1.05
N ILE A 10 -2.44 10.45 0.81
CA ILE A 10 -1.44 10.30 1.89
C ILE A 10 -1.40 11.57 2.76
N LYS A 11 -1.41 12.76 2.14
CA LYS A 11 -1.45 14.04 2.88
C LYS A 11 -2.69 14.16 3.76
N ALA A 12 -3.85 13.76 3.25
CA ALA A 12 -5.10 13.74 4.00
C ALA A 12 -5.00 12.79 5.21
N ALA A 13 -4.45 11.58 5.01
CA ALA A 13 -4.27 10.61 6.09
C ALA A 13 -3.28 11.09 7.17
N LEU A 14 -2.19 11.77 6.76
CA LEU A 14 -1.20 12.35 7.68
C LEU A 14 -1.65 13.70 8.28
N ARG A 15 -2.83 14.22 7.91
CA ARG A 15 -3.30 15.57 8.25
C ARG A 15 -2.29 16.67 7.92
N ARG A 16 -1.59 16.52 6.79
CA ARG A 16 -0.55 17.45 6.31
C ARG A 16 -1.11 18.38 5.23
N THR A 17 -1.11 19.69 5.51
CA THR A 17 -1.57 20.72 4.58
C THR A 17 -0.41 21.47 3.90
N SER A 18 0.79 21.44 4.48
CA SER A 18 2.00 22.05 3.91
C SER A 18 2.47 21.31 2.66
N THR A 19 3.08 22.04 1.73
CA THR A 19 3.72 21.49 0.52
C THR A 19 5.21 21.21 0.69
N SER A 20 5.81 21.64 1.81
CA SER A 20 7.25 21.48 2.10
C SER A 20 7.71 20.02 2.11
N GLU A 21 6.80 19.08 2.32
CA GLU A 21 7.08 17.65 2.40
C GLU A 21 6.56 16.87 1.18
N ASP A 22 6.01 17.55 0.17
CA ASP A 22 5.35 16.89 -0.96
C ASP A 22 6.29 15.98 -1.73
N SER A 23 7.56 16.37 -1.91
CA SER A 23 8.58 15.53 -2.55
C SER A 23 8.91 14.28 -1.73
N ARG A 24 8.90 14.39 -0.40
CA ARG A 24 9.12 13.24 0.49
C ARG A 24 7.91 12.32 0.46
N ILE A 25 6.70 12.86 0.53
CA ILE A 25 5.45 12.10 0.56
C ILE A 25 5.18 11.43 -0.79
N SER A 26 5.42 12.11 -1.92
CA SER A 26 5.26 11.52 -3.25
C SER A 26 6.21 10.35 -3.47
N GLY A 27 7.42 10.40 -2.89
CA GLY A 27 8.37 9.31 -2.89
C GLY A 27 7.93 8.05 -2.13
N LEU A 28 6.87 8.13 -1.31
CA LEU A 28 6.34 6.98 -0.56
C LEU A 28 5.49 6.07 -1.43
N ILE A 29 4.80 6.62 -2.45
CA ILE A 29 3.91 5.86 -3.34
C ILE A 29 4.66 4.71 -4.05
N PRO A 30 5.77 4.96 -4.78
CA PRO A 30 6.49 3.86 -5.45
C PRO A 30 7.12 2.88 -4.44
N GLN A 31 7.52 3.35 -3.25
CA GLN A 31 8.02 2.47 -2.19
C GLN A 31 6.92 1.54 -1.66
N ALA A 32 5.73 2.07 -1.38
CA ALA A 32 4.59 1.30 -0.92
C ALA A 32 4.15 0.25 -1.94
N VAL A 33 4.11 0.62 -3.23
CA VAL A 33 3.84 -0.32 -4.33
C VAL A 33 4.88 -1.43 -4.37
N SER A 34 6.18 -1.08 -4.31
CA SER A 34 7.26 -2.07 -4.34
C SER A 34 7.20 -3.05 -3.14
N ILE A 35 6.91 -2.54 -1.95
CA ILE A 35 6.75 -3.35 -0.73
C ILE A 35 5.55 -4.30 -0.88
N ALA A 36 4.39 -3.78 -1.29
CA ALA A 36 3.19 -4.59 -1.48
C ALA A 36 3.43 -5.73 -2.48
N GLN A 37 4.01 -5.43 -3.64
CA GLN A 37 4.35 -6.42 -4.66
C GLN A 37 5.33 -7.48 -4.16
N ARG A 38 6.33 -7.07 -3.37
CA ARG A 38 7.32 -7.99 -2.78
C ARG A 38 6.68 -8.94 -1.78
N VAL A 39 5.75 -8.46 -0.96
CA VAL A 39 5.04 -9.29 0.02
C VAL A 39 4.09 -10.26 -0.67
N MET A 40 3.32 -9.79 -1.66
CA MET A 40 2.37 -10.63 -2.40
C MET A 40 3.05 -11.58 -3.40
N GLY A 41 4.32 -11.33 -3.74
CA GLY A 41 5.08 -12.10 -4.73
C GLY A 41 4.60 -11.93 -6.17
N ARG A 42 3.80 -10.90 -6.48
CA ARG A 42 3.22 -10.64 -7.81
C ARG A 42 2.90 -9.17 -8.01
N SER A 43 2.50 -8.79 -9.22
CA SER A 43 2.06 -7.43 -9.49
C SER A 43 0.74 -7.13 -8.78
N ILE A 44 0.46 -5.85 -8.52
CA ILE A 44 -0.81 -5.42 -7.91
C ILE A 44 -1.99 -5.79 -8.81
N ALA A 45 -1.83 -5.72 -10.14
CA ALA A 45 -2.87 -6.10 -11.10
C ALA A 45 -3.28 -7.55 -10.90
N ASP A 46 -2.28 -8.44 -10.93
CA ASP A 46 -2.48 -9.88 -10.82
C ASP A 46 -3.00 -10.27 -9.44
N ALA A 47 -2.62 -9.53 -8.39
CA ALA A 47 -3.12 -9.73 -7.05
C ALA A 47 -4.61 -9.37 -6.92
N MET A 48 -5.04 -8.26 -7.51
CA MET A 48 -6.44 -7.83 -7.49
C MET A 48 -7.34 -8.69 -8.40
N ASP A 49 -6.81 -9.21 -9.50
CA ASP A 49 -7.56 -10.09 -10.42
C ASP A 49 -7.73 -11.52 -9.85
N ALA A 50 -6.74 -11.99 -9.09
CA ALA A 50 -6.74 -13.36 -8.55
C ALA A 50 -7.43 -13.52 -7.19
N THR A 51 -7.81 -12.42 -6.52
CA THR A 51 -8.33 -12.47 -5.15
C THR A 51 -9.84 -12.66 -5.10
N GLU A 52 -10.35 -13.29 -4.03
CA GLU A 52 -11.79 -13.46 -3.76
C GLU A 52 -12.36 -12.32 -2.89
N ILE A 53 -11.59 -11.26 -2.66
CA ILE A 53 -12.03 -10.10 -1.86
C ILE A 53 -13.15 -9.36 -2.60
N ASP A 54 -14.24 -9.04 -1.90
CA ASP A 54 -15.41 -8.34 -2.46
C ASP A 54 -15.08 -6.95 -3.06
N ASP A 55 -14.16 -6.21 -2.44
CA ASP A 55 -13.61 -4.92 -2.92
C ASP A 55 -12.08 -4.95 -2.93
N PRO A 56 -11.45 -5.54 -3.97
CA PRO A 56 -10.01 -5.71 -4.02
C PRO A 56 -9.29 -4.37 -4.20
N GLU A 57 -9.92 -3.41 -4.89
CA GLU A 57 -9.35 -2.08 -5.13
C GLU A 57 -9.31 -1.26 -3.83
N GLY A 58 -10.41 -1.22 -3.08
CA GLY A 58 -10.48 -0.52 -1.80
C GLY A 58 -9.55 -1.12 -0.74
N ALA A 59 -9.45 -2.46 -0.69
CA ALA A 59 -8.52 -3.15 0.19
C ALA A 59 -7.05 -2.88 -0.19
N MET A 60 -6.71 -2.92 -1.49
CA MET A 60 -5.36 -2.59 -1.95
C MET A 60 -5.01 -1.12 -1.69
N LYS A 61 -5.94 -0.19 -1.95
CA LYS A 61 -5.79 1.23 -1.62
C LYS A 61 -5.50 1.42 -0.13
N SER A 62 -6.23 0.71 0.74
CA SER A 62 -6.02 0.76 2.18
C SER A 62 -4.63 0.24 2.58
N ALA A 63 -4.18 -0.87 2.00
CA ALA A 63 -2.85 -1.41 2.23
C ALA A 63 -1.75 -0.42 1.85
N LEU A 64 -1.84 0.15 0.64
CA LEU A 64 -0.85 1.12 0.15
C LEU A 64 -0.82 2.41 0.98
N LEU A 65 -1.98 2.89 1.45
CA LEU A 65 -2.05 4.02 2.37
C LEU A 65 -1.37 3.71 3.69
N MET A 66 -1.66 2.56 4.30
CA MET A 66 -1.06 2.15 5.57
C MET A 66 0.45 1.99 5.45
N ILE A 67 0.95 1.37 4.37
CA ILE A 67 2.40 1.26 4.12
C ILE A 67 3.02 2.66 4.01
N SER A 68 2.41 3.56 3.23
CA SER A 68 2.91 4.93 3.04
C SER A 68 2.98 5.70 4.36
N ILE A 69 1.92 5.61 5.18
CA ILE A 69 1.86 6.26 6.49
C ILE A 69 2.93 5.68 7.43
N ASN A 70 3.09 4.36 7.46
CA ASN A 70 4.08 3.70 8.30
C ASN A 70 5.51 4.02 7.85
N LEU A 71 5.81 4.07 6.55
CA LEU A 71 7.11 4.51 6.04
C LEU A 71 7.44 5.94 6.47
N TYR A 72 6.43 6.81 6.54
CA TYR A 72 6.62 8.19 6.93
C TYR A 72 6.80 8.37 8.44
N LEU A 73 5.97 7.70 9.26
CA LEU A 73 5.96 7.83 10.72
C LEU A 73 6.98 6.93 11.43
N HIS A 74 7.21 5.73 10.88
CA HIS A 74 7.99 4.63 11.47
C HIS A 74 8.92 3.99 10.42
N PRO A 75 9.86 4.75 9.83
CA PRO A 75 10.73 4.26 8.75
C PRO A 75 11.53 2.99 9.12
N GLU A 76 11.81 2.78 10.41
CA GLU A 76 12.47 1.59 10.96
C GLU A 76 11.71 0.28 10.74
N THR A 77 10.39 0.36 10.53
CA THR A 77 9.54 -0.81 10.24
C THR A 77 9.57 -1.21 8.77
N GLY A 78 10.16 -0.37 7.91
CA GLY A 78 10.08 -0.52 6.46
C GLY A 78 8.65 -0.47 5.92
N GLY A 79 7.71 0.13 6.67
CA GLY A 79 6.31 0.27 6.25
C GLY A 79 5.43 -0.96 6.50
N LEU A 80 5.97 -2.04 7.07
CA LEU A 80 5.28 -3.32 7.24
C LEU A 80 4.94 -3.60 8.70
N THR A 81 3.74 -3.22 9.11
CA THR A 81 3.12 -3.61 10.39
C THR A 81 2.30 -4.90 10.23
N ASP A 82 1.94 -5.54 11.35
CA ASP A 82 1.13 -6.77 11.32
C ASP A 82 -0.19 -6.59 10.56
N PRO A 83 -0.97 -5.50 10.75
CA PRO A 83 -2.19 -5.28 9.98
C PRO A 83 -1.96 -5.15 8.46
N VAL A 84 -0.83 -4.58 8.05
CA VAL A 84 -0.47 -4.47 6.63
C VAL A 84 -0.13 -5.85 6.07
N ARG A 85 0.60 -6.68 6.84
CA ARG A 85 0.96 -8.04 6.44
C ARG A 85 -0.26 -8.92 6.30
N ASP A 86 -1.19 -8.85 7.26
CA ASP A 86 -2.44 -9.61 7.22
C ASP A 86 -3.28 -9.20 6.00
N LEU A 87 -3.41 -7.89 5.75
CA LEU A 87 -4.16 -7.36 4.62
C LEU A 87 -3.55 -7.79 3.27
N LEU A 88 -2.23 -7.71 3.11
CA LEU A 88 -1.52 -8.18 1.92
C LEU A 88 -1.51 -9.71 1.79
N GLY A 89 -1.56 -10.42 2.92
CA GLY A 89 -1.70 -11.88 2.97
C GLY A 89 -2.99 -12.35 2.30
N SER A 90 -4.09 -11.60 2.45
CA SER A 90 -5.36 -11.90 1.77
C SER A 90 -5.29 -11.81 0.24
N PHE A 91 -4.34 -11.07 -0.31
CA PHE A 91 -4.07 -11.00 -1.77
C PHE A 91 -3.07 -12.05 -2.25
N SER A 92 -2.41 -12.73 -1.32
CA SER A 92 -1.46 -13.81 -1.60
C SER A 92 -2.26 -15.09 -1.66
N THR A 93 -3.03 -15.29 -2.73
CA THR A 93 -3.87 -16.49 -2.89
C THR A 93 -3.05 -17.74 -2.59
N VAL A 94 -3.53 -18.48 -1.59
CA VAL A 94 -3.02 -19.83 -1.30
C VAL A 94 -3.35 -20.66 -2.54
N SER A 95 -2.36 -20.93 -3.38
CA SER A 95 -2.43 -22.09 -4.26
C SER A 95 -2.45 -23.32 -3.35
N PHE A 96 -3.65 -23.75 -2.95
CA PHE A 96 -3.82 -25.16 -2.64
C PHE A 96 -3.61 -25.90 -3.96
N GLY A 97 -2.65 -26.82 -3.96
CA GLY A 97 -2.40 -27.75 -5.06
C GLY A 97 -3.56 -28.70 -5.30
#